data_AF-A0ABD5NXJ8-F1
#
_entry.id   AF-A0ABD5NXJ8-F1
#
_cell.length_a   1.000
_cell.length_b   1.000
_cell.length_c   1.000
_cell.angle_alpha   90.00
_cell.angle_beta   90.00
_cell.angle_gamma   90.00
#
_symmetry.space_group_name_H-M   'P 1'
#
loop_
_entity.id
_entity.type
_entity.pdbx_description
1 polymer ?
#
loop_
_entity_poly.entity_id
_entity_poly.type
_entity_poly.pdbx_seq_one_letter_code
_entity_poly.pdbx_strand_id
1 'polypeptide(L)'
;MSEEKTIQEVYRDRNLLAAAISLMAYRLESSRTLHEYAGGWTEPDVDDADADEWAIVWAILEGKQVSWHVPRELVEPVDLPKRPHDYDGHTREEKNQRLEDFIESR
;
A
#
# COMPACT_ATOMS: atom_id res chain seq x y z
N MET A 1 4.65 11.54 -29.79
CA MET A 1 3.39 11.72 -29.04
C MET A 1 3.02 10.36 -28.50
N SER A 2 3.19 10.11 -27.20
CA SER A 2 2.70 8.83 -26.65
C SER A 2 1.18 8.83 -26.73
N GLU A 3 0.60 7.68 -27.06
CA GLU A 3 -0.85 7.48 -26.98
C GLU A 3 -1.34 7.81 -25.56
N GLU A 4 -2.57 8.34 -25.47
CA GLU A 4 -3.18 8.65 -24.19
C GLU A 4 -3.38 7.35 -23.41
N LYS A 5 -2.84 7.29 -22.19
CA LYS A 5 -2.94 6.10 -21.34
C LYS A 5 -4.40 5.80 -21.03
N THR A 6 -4.77 4.53 -21.10
CA THR A 6 -6.05 4.05 -20.58
C THR A 6 -6.09 4.19 -19.05
N ILE A 7 -7.30 4.28 -18.51
CA ILE A 7 -7.48 4.34 -17.06
C ILE A 7 -6.95 3.08 -16.36
N GLN A 8 -7.04 1.92 -17.01
CA GLN A 8 -6.51 0.65 -16.53
C GLN A 8 -4.99 0.68 -16.40
N GLU A 9 -4.27 1.27 -17.37
CA GLU A 9 -2.83 1.45 -17.28
C GLU A 9 -2.44 2.38 -16.13
N VAL A 10 -3.17 3.48 -15.94
CA VAL A 10 -2.95 4.40 -14.81
C VAL A 10 -3.18 3.69 -13.47
N TYR A 11 -4.24 2.89 -13.34
CA TYR A 11 -4.50 2.10 -12.14
C TYR A 11 -3.42 1.05 -11.89
N ARG A 12 -2.94 0.38 -12.94
CA ARG A 12 -1.84 -0.59 -12.84
C ARG A 12 -0.57 0.08 -12.32
N ASP A 13 -0.17 1.20 -12.90
CA ASP A 13 1.01 1.98 -12.48
C ASP A 13 0.89 2.38 -10.99
N ARG A 14 -0.27 2.92 -10.58
CA ARG A 14 -0.55 3.31 -9.20
C ARG A 14 -0.50 2.12 -8.24
N ASN A 15 -1.02 0.97 -8.64
CA ASN A 15 -1.05 -0.23 -7.81
C ASN A 15 0.34 -0.84 -7.62
N LEU A 16 1.16 -0.85 -8.68
CA LEU A 16 2.57 -1.24 -8.58
C LEU A 16 3.34 -0.30 -7.66
N LEU A 17 3.05 1.01 -7.71
CA LEU A 17 3.66 1.98 -6.80
C LEU A 17 3.28 1.71 -5.34
N ALA A 18 2.01 1.41 -5.05
CA ALA A 18 1.56 1.06 -3.70
C ALA A 18 2.30 -0.18 -3.17
N ALA A 19 2.41 -1.25 -3.98
CA ALA A 19 3.16 -2.44 -3.62
C ALA A 19 4.66 -2.15 -3.41
N ALA A 20 5.28 -1.33 -4.25
CA ALA A 20 6.68 -0.96 -4.14
C ALA A 20 6.99 -0.15 -2.86
N ILE A 21 6.14 0.81 -2.50
CA ILE A 21 6.28 1.60 -1.27
C ILE A 21 6.15 0.70 -0.05
N SER A 22 5.14 -0.17 -0.03
CA SER A 22 4.95 -1.14 1.06
C SER A 22 6.16 -2.08 1.20
N LEU A 23 6.69 -2.59 0.08
CA LEU A 23 7.88 -3.44 0.08
C LEU A 23 9.12 -2.71 0.59
N MET A 24 9.26 -1.43 0.26
CA MET A 24 10.35 -0.59 0.76
C MET A 24 10.25 -0.40 2.27
N ALA A 25 9.06 -0.06 2.78
CA ALA A 25 8.83 0.09 4.22
C ALA A 25 9.11 -1.22 4.98
N TYR A 26 8.69 -2.37 4.43
CA TYR A 26 9.03 -3.68 4.97
C TYR A 26 10.55 -3.95 5.02
N ARG A 27 11.28 -3.57 3.97
CA ARG A 27 12.75 -3.73 3.94
C ARG A 27 13.45 -2.84 4.96
N LEU A 28 12.96 -1.62 5.18
CA LEU A 28 13.47 -0.69 6.20
C LEU A 28 13.18 -1.17 7.63
N GLU A 29 11.99 -1.72 7.87
CA GLU A 29 11.66 -2.41 9.11
C GLU A 29 12.65 -3.56 9.37
N SER A 30 12.85 -4.40 8.36
CA SER A 30 13.66 -5.62 8.44
C SER A 30 15.15 -5.34 8.63
N SER A 31 15.65 -4.19 8.17
CA SER A 31 17.03 -3.77 8.43
C SER A 31 17.25 -3.32 9.89
N ARG A 32 16.19 -3.29 10.72
CA ARG A 32 16.20 -2.82 12.12
C ARG A 32 16.81 -1.43 12.29
N THR A 33 16.80 -0.64 11.22
CA THR A 33 17.37 0.70 11.21
C THR A 33 16.31 1.72 11.58
N LEU A 34 15.05 1.49 11.19
CA LEU A 34 13.95 2.44 11.37
C LEU A 34 12.66 1.70 11.75
N HIS A 35 12.29 1.75 13.03
CA HIS A 35 11.08 1.07 13.56
C HIS A 35 9.76 1.80 13.25
N GLU A 36 9.85 3.02 12.71
CA GLU A 36 8.71 3.82 12.29
C GLU A 36 8.22 3.46 10.87
N TYR A 37 8.82 2.43 10.27
CA TYR A 37 8.42 1.89 8.98
C TYR A 37 7.98 0.43 9.15
N ALA A 38 6.94 0.06 8.41
CA ALA A 38 6.49 -1.32 8.27
C ALA A 38 5.68 -1.45 6.98
N GLY A 39 5.59 -2.66 6.44
CA GLY A 39 4.81 -2.90 5.24
C GLY A 39 4.36 -4.34 5.13
N GLY A 40 3.28 -4.54 4.39
CA GLY A 40 2.72 -5.84 4.11
C GLY A 40 1.42 -5.73 3.33
N TRP A 41 0.75 -6.86 3.22
CA TRP A 41 -0.62 -6.91 2.70
C TRP A 41 -1.48 -7.88 3.50
N THR A 42 -2.79 -7.68 3.46
CA THR A 42 -3.79 -8.61 4.01
C THR A 42 -4.95 -8.78 3.04
N GLU A 43 -5.72 -9.83 3.24
CA GLU A 43 -7.05 -9.96 2.62
C GLU A 43 -8.00 -8.94 3.27
N PRO A 44 -8.96 -8.37 2.52
CA PRO A 44 -10.05 -7.58 3.09
C PRO A 44 -10.97 -8.45 3.95
N ASP A 45 -11.78 -7.82 4.79
CA ASP A 45 -12.74 -8.53 5.63
C ASP A 45 -13.76 -9.31 4.78
N VAL A 46 -14.14 -10.49 5.25
CA VAL A 46 -14.96 -11.51 4.54
C VAL A 46 -16.36 -11.05 4.13
N ASP A 47 -16.83 -9.90 4.63
CA ASP A 47 -18.13 -9.33 4.29
C ASP A 47 -18.08 -8.41 3.05
N ASP A 48 -16.90 -8.23 2.43
CA ASP A 48 -16.76 -7.50 1.17
C ASP A 48 -17.08 -8.42 -0.02
N ALA A 49 -17.98 -7.98 -0.91
CA ALA A 49 -18.48 -8.79 -2.02
C ALA A 49 -17.37 -9.22 -3.00
N ASP A 50 -16.26 -8.49 -3.00
CA ASP A 50 -15.08 -8.72 -3.83
C ASP A 50 -13.86 -9.14 -2.99
N ALA A 51 -14.08 -9.72 -1.80
CA ALA A 51 -13.00 -10.05 -0.87
C ALA A 51 -11.95 -10.99 -1.44
N ASP A 52 -12.28 -11.77 -2.48
CA ASP A 52 -11.34 -12.68 -3.16
C ASP A 52 -10.52 -12.01 -4.27
N GLU A 53 -10.94 -10.85 -4.78
CA GLU A 53 -10.29 -10.16 -5.90
C GLU A 53 -9.26 -9.13 -5.46
N TRP A 54 -9.42 -8.60 -4.25
CA TRP A 54 -8.62 -7.50 -3.74
C TRP A 54 -7.71 -7.92 -2.60
N ALA A 55 -6.58 -7.26 -2.51
CA ALA A 55 -5.69 -7.24 -1.35
C ALA A 55 -5.64 -5.81 -0.80
N ILE A 56 -5.53 -5.68 0.51
CA ILE A 56 -5.21 -4.42 1.18
C ILE A 56 -3.69 -4.37 1.31
N VAL A 57 -3.05 -3.59 0.46
CA VAL A 57 -1.63 -3.25 0.59
C VAL A 57 -1.50 -2.07 1.52
N TRP A 58 -0.63 -2.17 2.52
CA TRP A 58 -0.49 -1.16 3.55
C TRP A 58 0.99 -0.85 3.84
N ALA A 59 1.25 0.34 4.33
CA ALA A 59 2.54 0.76 4.84
C ALA A 59 2.37 1.64 6.08
N ILE A 60 3.33 1.56 6.98
CA ILE A 60 3.59 2.57 8.01
C ILE A 60 4.78 3.38 7.52
N LEU A 61 4.60 4.69 7.39
CA LEU A 61 5.61 5.65 6.97
C LEU A 61 5.75 6.69 8.09
N GLU A 62 6.90 6.73 8.75
CA GLU A 62 7.14 7.62 9.91
C GLU A 62 6.03 7.49 10.99
N GLY A 63 5.60 6.25 11.25
CA GLY A 63 4.55 5.94 12.23
C GLY A 63 3.12 6.22 11.76
N LYS A 64 2.92 6.75 10.55
CA LYS A 64 1.58 7.02 9.98
C LYS A 64 1.18 5.91 9.00
N GLN A 65 -0.02 5.38 9.15
CA GLN A 65 -0.53 4.31 8.29
C GLN A 65 -1.10 4.85 6.97
N VAL A 66 -0.85 4.12 5.89
CA VAL A 66 -1.45 4.35 4.57
C VAL A 66 -1.81 3.02 3.94
N SER A 67 -2.94 2.95 3.22
CA SER A 67 -3.37 1.72 2.57
C SER A 67 -4.07 1.92 1.22
N TRP A 68 -4.10 0.84 0.44
CA TRP A 68 -4.69 0.77 -0.88
C TRP A 68 -5.29 -0.60 -1.13
N HIS A 69 -6.50 -0.62 -1.68
CA HIS A 69 -7.01 -1.79 -2.39
C HIS A 69 -6.23 -1.95 -3.70
N VAL A 70 -5.68 -3.15 -3.90
CA VAL A 70 -4.88 -3.55 -5.06
C VAL A 70 -5.37 -4.93 -5.53
N PRO A 71 -5.51 -5.18 -6.85
CA PRO A 71 -5.87 -6.52 -7.34
C PRO A 71 -4.89 -7.57 -6.83
N ARG A 72 -5.42 -8.68 -6.31
CA ARG A 72 -4.62 -9.73 -5.67
C ARG A 72 -3.52 -10.29 -6.59
N GLU A 73 -3.82 -10.42 -7.88
CA GLU A 73 -2.88 -10.85 -8.92
C GLU A 73 -1.62 -9.97 -9.05
N LEU A 74 -1.65 -8.72 -8.58
CA LEU A 74 -0.49 -7.83 -8.60
C LEU A 74 0.38 -7.94 -7.35
N VAL A 75 -0.14 -8.50 -6.26
CA VAL A 75 0.53 -8.55 -4.96
C VAL A 75 1.09 -9.93 -4.69
N GLU A 76 0.34 -11.00 -5.00
CA GLU A 76 0.78 -12.39 -4.78
C GLU A 76 2.15 -12.74 -5.40
N PRO A 77 2.53 -12.23 -6.59
CA PRO A 77 3.84 -12.53 -7.18
C PRO A 77 4.99 -11.72 -6.55
N VAL A 78 4.69 -10.71 -5.73
CA VAL A 78 5.68 -9.81 -5.13
C VAL A 78 6.13 -10.39 -3.79
N ASP A 79 7.41 -10.23 -3.46
CA ASP A 79 8.00 -10.62 -2.17
C ASP A 79 7.57 -9.67 -1.01
N LEU A 80 6.28 -9.33 -0.97
CA LEU A 80 5.65 -8.52 0.06
C LEU A 80 4.95 -9.48 1.05
N PRO A 81 5.26 -9.42 2.36
CA PRO A 81 4.76 -10.41 3.29
C PRO A 81 3.26 -10.21 3.55
N LYS A 82 2.51 -11.33 3.51
CA LYS A 82 1.13 -11.38 4.00
C LYS A 82 1.15 -11.27 5.53
N ARG A 83 0.59 -10.20 6.08
CA ARG A 83 0.61 -9.90 7.52
C ARG A 83 -0.69 -9.24 7.95
N PRO A 84 -1.21 -9.57 9.14
CA PRO A 84 -2.37 -8.88 9.68
C PRO A 84 -2.08 -7.39 9.80
N HIS A 85 -3.12 -6.61 9.61
CA HIS A 85 -3.06 -5.16 9.63
C HIS A 85 -4.20 -4.61 10.48
N ASP A 86 -3.85 -4.03 11.62
CA ASP A 86 -4.81 -3.28 12.42
C ASP A 86 -5.04 -1.94 11.74
N TYR A 87 -6.05 -1.89 10.88
CA TYR A 87 -6.45 -0.66 10.20
C TYR A 87 -6.86 0.41 11.22
N ASP A 88 -6.26 1.60 11.09
CA ASP A 88 -6.44 2.69 12.05
C ASP A 88 -7.67 3.57 11.78
N GLY A 89 -8.48 3.22 10.77
CA GLY A 89 -9.72 3.92 10.43
C GLY A 89 -9.56 5.15 9.53
N HIS A 90 -8.38 5.39 8.94
CA HIS A 90 -8.15 6.59 8.14
C HIS A 90 -8.99 6.69 6.86
N THR A 91 -9.57 7.86 6.62
CA THR A 91 -10.21 8.21 5.35
C THR A 91 -9.20 8.36 4.21
N ARG A 92 -9.70 8.42 2.98
CA ARG A 92 -8.86 8.70 1.80
C ARG A 92 -8.18 10.07 1.89
N GLU A 93 -8.87 11.07 2.44
CA GLU A 93 -8.34 12.43 2.61
C GLU A 93 -7.20 12.45 3.63
N GLU A 94 -7.39 11.81 4.78
CA GLU A 94 -6.34 11.66 5.79
C GLU A 94 -5.14 10.89 5.24
N LYS A 95 -5.36 9.81 4.48
CA LYS A 95 -4.28 9.08 3.81
C LYS A 95 -3.46 10.00 2.89
N ASN A 96 -4.13 10.79 2.06
CA ASN A 96 -3.45 11.66 1.12
C ASN A 96 -2.67 12.76 1.85
N GLN A 97 -3.24 13.34 2.91
CA GLN A 97 -2.53 14.29 3.76
C GLN A 97 -1.28 13.67 4.40
N ARG A 98 -1.36 12.43 4.90
CA ARG A 98 -0.19 11.71 5.46
C ARG A 98 0.92 11.52 4.43
N LEU A 99 0.56 11.24 3.16
CA LEU A 99 1.52 11.12 2.07
C LEU A 99 2.16 12.47 1.71
N GLU A 100 1.37 13.55 1.70
CA GLU A 100 1.88 14.92 1.50
C GLU A 100 2.85 15.29 2.63
N ASP A 101 2.46 15.09 3.89
CA ASP A 101 3.31 15.33 5.06
C ASP A 101 4.65 14.57 4.97
N PHE A 102 4.61 13.29 4.54
CA PHE A 102 5.80 12.44 4.39
C PHE A 102 6.73 12.91 3.26
N ILE A 103 6.19 13.54 2.22
CA ILE A 103 7.00 14.11 1.13
C ILE A 103 7.63 15.44 1.56
N GLU A 104 6.95 16.18 2.43
CA GLU A 104 7.41 17.47 2.94
C GLU A 104 8.37 17.36 4.14
N SER A 105 8.36 16.23 4.87
CA SER A 105 9.31 15.98 5.96
C SER A 105 10.75 15.95 5.42
N ARG A 106 11.62 16.77 6.01
CA ARG A 106 13.04 16.93 5.64
C ARG A 106 13.94 16.54 6.80
#